data_AF-A0A210VUI2-F1
#
_entry.id   AF-A0A210VUI2-F1
#
_cell.length_a   1.000
_cell.length_b   1.000
_cell.length_c   1.000
_cell.angle_alpha   90.00
_cell.angle_beta   90.00
_cell.angle_gamma   90.00
#
_symmetry.space_group_name_H-M   'P 1'
#
loop_
_entity.id
_entity.type
_entity.pdbx_description
1 polymer ?
#
loop_
_entity_poly.entity_id
_entity_poly.type
_entity_poly.pdbx_seq_one_letter_code
_entity_poly.pdbx_strand_id
1 'polypeptide(L)'
;MWLGLSLFYVGAVLCLNGLWMLGRIADREIWVINVFAGLVSLIIGLASAFGPEPDAASVKTGALTLLFAFTYLWVAINRFTGADGRGLGWFSLFVAITAVPVAIDTLLGARTAIDWWMAANWAAWAVLWAMFFVLLALGRNIGRVTGALCIAQGVLTGWLPGYLLLAGQLTG
;
A
#
# COMPACT_ATOMS: atom_id res chain seq x y z
N MET A 1 -10.58 3.04 13.63
CA MET A 1 -10.12 1.66 13.90
C MET A 1 -9.64 0.92 12.64
N TRP A 2 -10.36 0.98 11.51
CA TRP A 2 -9.95 0.33 10.25
C TRP A 2 -8.57 0.76 9.73
N LEU A 3 -8.24 2.05 9.87
CA LEU A 3 -6.96 2.59 9.41
C LEU A 3 -5.76 1.93 10.10
N GLY A 4 -5.77 1.80 11.43
CA GLY A 4 -4.69 1.15 12.17
C GLY A 4 -4.49 -0.31 11.77
N LEU A 5 -5.59 -1.06 11.60
CA LEU A 5 -5.57 -2.44 11.13
C LEU A 5 -4.99 -2.54 9.71
N SER A 6 -5.46 -1.70 8.78
CA SER A 6 -4.98 -1.68 7.40
C SER A 6 -3.49 -1.35 7.33
N LEU A 7 -3.06 -0.27 7.99
CA LEU A 7 -1.66 0.16 7.99
C LEU A 7 -0.72 -0.87 8.62
N PHE A 8 -1.16 -1.56 9.67
CA PHE A 8 -0.36 -2.60 10.31
C PHE A 8 -0.01 -3.73 9.31
N TYR A 9 -1.00 -4.24 8.59
CA TYR A 9 -0.77 -5.28 7.58
C TYR A 9 -0.08 -4.74 6.32
N VAL A 10 -0.36 -3.50 5.90
CA VAL A 10 0.38 -2.80 4.84
C VAL A 10 1.87 -2.71 5.19
N GLY A 11 2.19 -2.36 6.43
CA GLY A 11 3.57 -2.30 6.92
C GLY A 11 4.27 -3.65 6.84
N ALA A 12 3.61 -4.71 7.30
CA ALA A 12 4.14 -6.07 7.22
C ALA A 12 4.40 -6.52 5.78
N VAL A 13 3.43 -6.32 4.87
CA VAL A 13 3.58 -6.75 3.47
C VAL A 13 4.62 -5.94 2.71
N LEU A 14 4.76 -4.64 2.97
CA LEU A 14 5.82 -3.82 2.35
C LEU A 14 7.21 -4.24 2.86
N CYS A 15 7.37 -4.44 4.17
CA CYS A 15 8.64 -4.92 4.72
C CYS A 15 9.06 -6.27 4.13
N LEU A 16 8.12 -7.22 4.06
CA LEU A 16 8.40 -8.56 3.54
C LEU A 16 8.62 -8.56 2.02
N ASN A 17 7.87 -7.78 1.24
CA ASN A 17 8.15 -7.63 -0.19
C ASN A 17 9.51 -6.98 -0.43
N GLY A 18 9.88 -5.97 0.36
CA GLY A 18 11.19 -5.35 0.27
C GLY A 18 12.33 -6.32 0.60
N LEU A 19 12.18 -7.15 1.64
CA LEU A 19 13.14 -8.22 1.97
C LEU A 19 13.23 -9.28 0.86
N TRP A 20 12.09 -9.66 0.28
CA TRP A 20 12.04 -10.55 -0.88
C TRP A 20 12.79 -9.97 -2.08
N MET A 21 12.56 -8.70 -2.41
CA MET A 21 13.28 -8.00 -3.50
C MET A 21 14.79 -7.88 -3.26
N LEU A 22 15.22 -7.93 -2.00
CA LEU A 22 16.63 -7.98 -1.60
C LEU A 22 17.19 -9.41 -1.51
N GLY A 23 16.43 -10.42 -1.95
CA GLY A 23 16.85 -11.82 -1.99
C GLY A 23 16.90 -12.50 -0.61
N ARG A 24 16.18 -11.97 0.38
CA ARG A 24 16.15 -12.52 1.75
C ARG A 24 15.02 -13.52 1.99
N ILE A 25 14.04 -13.59 1.09
CA ILE A 25 12.88 -14.49 1.14
C ILE A 25 12.75 -15.16 -0.23
N ALA A 26 12.33 -16.42 -0.29
CA ALA A 26 12.13 -17.11 -1.56
C ALA A 26 10.82 -16.72 -2.25
N ASP A 27 10.81 -16.73 -3.60
CA ASP A 27 9.63 -16.41 -4.42
C ASP A 27 8.39 -17.25 -4.09
N ARG A 28 8.59 -18.50 -3.67
CA ARG A 28 7.49 -19.43 -3.33
C ARG A 28 6.77 -19.10 -2.03
N GLU A 29 7.31 -18.21 -1.20
CA GLU A 29 6.77 -17.89 0.12
C GLU A 29 6.11 -16.51 0.15
N ILE A 30 6.60 -15.57 -0.67
CA ILE A 30 6.19 -14.17 -0.58
C ILE A 30 4.71 -13.94 -0.94
N TRP A 31 4.11 -14.83 -1.73
CA TRP A 31 2.69 -14.70 -2.11
C TRP A 31 1.76 -14.82 -0.89
N VAL A 32 2.16 -15.53 0.19
CA VAL A 32 1.32 -15.77 1.38
C VAL A 32 0.98 -14.47 2.11
N ILE A 33 1.98 -13.64 2.43
CA ILE A 33 1.73 -12.35 3.10
C ILE A 33 0.93 -11.40 2.21
N ASN A 34 1.18 -11.44 0.90
CA ASN A 34 0.46 -10.63 -0.06
C ASN A 34 -1.04 -11.01 -0.15
N VAL A 35 -1.37 -12.31 -0.01
CA VAL A 35 -2.77 -12.75 0.13
C VAL A 35 -3.37 -12.20 1.43
N PHE A 36 -2.71 -12.36 2.57
CA PHE A 36 -3.28 -11.91 3.85
C PHE A 36 -3.49 -10.40 3.92
N ALA A 37 -2.47 -9.61 3.59
CA ALA A 37 -2.60 -8.15 3.59
C ALA A 37 -3.59 -7.67 2.52
N GLY A 38 -3.61 -8.34 1.36
CA GLY A 38 -4.57 -8.10 0.29
C GLY A 38 -6.02 -8.35 0.73
N LEU A 39 -6.30 -9.48 1.38
CA LEU A 39 -7.64 -9.84 1.87
C LEU A 39 -8.12 -8.94 3.01
N VAL A 40 -7.25 -8.62 3.99
CA VAL A 40 -7.60 -7.68 5.06
C VAL A 40 -7.96 -6.32 4.47
N SER A 41 -7.13 -5.80 3.56
CA SER A 41 -7.39 -4.51 2.90
C SER A 41 -8.61 -4.56 1.99
N LEU A 42 -8.86 -5.69 1.32
CA LEU A 42 -10.05 -5.90 0.49
C LEU A 42 -11.32 -5.81 1.33
N ILE A 43 -11.37 -6.53 2.45
CA ILE A 43 -12.53 -6.51 3.36
C ILE A 43 -12.77 -5.10 3.89
N ILE A 44 -11.72 -4.40 4.33
CA ILE A 44 -11.83 -3.00 4.81
C ILE A 44 -12.33 -2.08 3.69
N GLY A 45 -11.78 -2.20 2.48
CA GLY A 45 -12.17 -1.39 1.34
C GLY A 45 -13.63 -1.61 0.93
N LEU A 46 -14.06 -2.87 0.85
CA LEU A 46 -15.44 -3.24 0.56
C LEU A 46 -16.41 -2.78 1.65
N ALA A 47 -16.07 -2.97 2.92
CA ALA A 47 -16.90 -2.51 4.04
C ALA A 47 -17.01 -0.97 4.08
N SER A 48 -15.96 -0.24 3.69
CA SER A 48 -15.99 1.22 3.63
C SER A 48 -16.84 1.74 2.46
N ALA A 49 -16.78 1.07 1.31
CA ALA A 49 -17.51 1.47 0.11
C ALA A 49 -18.99 1.02 0.07
N PHE A 50 -19.29 -0.15 0.65
CA PHE A 50 -20.59 -0.81 0.54
C PHE A 50 -21.22 -1.15 1.90
N GLY A 51 -20.65 -0.64 2.99
CA GLY A 51 -21.20 -0.79 4.34
C GLY A 51 -22.55 -0.10 4.53
N PRO A 52 -23.16 -0.22 5.71
CA PRO A 52 -24.41 0.46 6.02
C PRO A 52 -24.23 1.98 5.92
N GLU A 53 -25.18 2.64 5.27
CA GLU A 53 -25.23 4.11 5.09
C GLU A 53 -23.96 4.71 4.43
N PRO A 54 -23.60 4.29 3.19
CA PRO A 54 -22.41 4.82 2.54
C PRO A 54 -22.60 6.29 2.16
N ASP A 55 -21.58 7.10 2.41
CA ASP A 55 -21.49 8.49 1.99
C ASP A 55 -20.29 8.70 1.03
N ALA A 56 -20.16 9.90 0.48
CA ALA A 56 -19.08 10.20 -0.48
C ALA A 56 -17.67 10.00 0.13
N ALA A 57 -17.50 10.24 1.44
CA ALA A 57 -16.22 10.09 2.11
C ALA A 57 -15.88 8.62 2.38
N SER A 58 -16.86 7.82 2.79
CA SER A 58 -16.69 6.37 3.01
C SER A 58 -16.40 5.65 1.70
N VAL A 59 -17.11 6.02 0.61
CA VAL A 59 -16.88 5.49 -0.73
C VAL A 59 -15.48 5.86 -1.25
N LYS A 60 -15.05 7.12 -1.07
CA LYS A 60 -13.68 7.54 -1.42
C LYS A 60 -12.64 6.72 -0.64
N THR A 61 -12.83 6.55 0.66
CA THR A 61 -11.93 5.76 1.53
C THR A 61 -11.85 4.30 1.06
N GLY A 62 -12.99 3.69 0.75
CA GLY A 62 -13.06 2.33 0.23
C GLY A 62 -12.33 2.18 -1.11
N ALA A 63 -12.62 3.05 -2.07
CA ALA A 63 -11.98 3.05 -3.38
C ALA A 63 -10.44 3.16 -3.28
N LEU A 64 -9.94 4.08 -2.46
CA LEU A 64 -8.51 4.27 -2.25
C LEU A 64 -7.86 3.08 -1.55
N THR A 65 -8.52 2.48 -0.56
CA THR A 65 -8.04 1.27 0.11
C THR A 65 -7.93 0.07 -0.85
N LEU A 66 -8.91 -0.06 -1.77
CA LEU A 66 -8.93 -1.14 -2.75
C LEU A 66 -7.75 -1.10 -3.73
N LEU A 67 -7.19 0.08 -4.03
CA LEU A 67 -5.97 0.19 -4.85
C LEU A 67 -4.82 -0.62 -4.26
N PHE A 68 -4.60 -0.51 -2.95
CA PHE A 68 -3.57 -1.26 -2.23
C PHE A 68 -3.93 -2.74 -2.14
N ALA A 69 -5.18 -3.06 -1.80
CA ALA A 69 -5.65 -4.44 -1.72
C ALA A 69 -5.39 -5.20 -3.02
N PHE A 70 -5.77 -4.61 -4.16
CA PHE A 70 -5.55 -5.20 -5.48
C PHE A 70 -4.07 -5.27 -5.83
N THR A 71 -3.25 -4.29 -5.43
CA THR A 71 -1.79 -4.38 -5.62
C THR A 71 -1.24 -5.66 -4.98
N TYR A 72 -1.54 -5.92 -3.70
CA TYR A 72 -1.01 -7.09 -2.99
C TYR A 72 -1.56 -8.40 -3.52
N LEU A 73 -2.87 -8.48 -3.77
CA LEU A 73 -3.46 -9.69 -4.36
C LEU A 73 -2.87 -10.00 -5.74
N TRP A 74 -2.58 -8.96 -6.54
CA TRP A 74 -1.94 -9.13 -7.83
C TRP A 74 -0.48 -9.60 -7.68
N VAL A 75 0.29 -9.04 -6.74
CA VAL A 75 1.63 -9.58 -6.41
C VAL A 75 1.53 -11.06 -6.07
N ALA A 76 0.60 -11.45 -5.18
CA ALA A 76 0.40 -12.85 -4.81
C ALA A 76 0.12 -13.75 -6.03
N ILE A 77 -0.85 -13.36 -6.88
CA ILE A 77 -1.21 -14.12 -8.08
C ILE A 77 -0.02 -14.23 -9.03
N ASN A 78 0.72 -13.14 -9.28
CA ASN A 78 1.87 -13.18 -10.16
C ASN A 78 2.96 -14.11 -9.64
N ARG A 79 3.22 -14.09 -8.33
CA ARG A 79 4.23 -14.95 -7.70
C ARG A 79 3.80 -16.41 -7.64
N PHE A 80 2.51 -16.68 -7.46
CA PHE A 80 1.97 -18.04 -7.48
C PHE A 80 1.96 -18.66 -8.88
N THR A 81 1.59 -17.88 -9.90
CA THR A 81 1.47 -18.37 -11.29
C THR A 81 2.75 -18.28 -12.10
N GLY A 82 3.76 -17.52 -11.65
CA GLY A 82 4.97 -17.23 -12.41
C GLY A 82 4.80 -16.15 -13.47
N ALA A 83 3.70 -15.37 -13.44
CA ALA A 83 3.49 -14.26 -14.35
C ALA A 83 4.58 -13.18 -14.22
N ASP A 84 4.92 -12.54 -15.33
CA ASP A 84 6.06 -11.62 -15.45
C ASP A 84 5.88 -10.27 -14.74
N GLY A 85 4.65 -9.94 -14.34
CA GLY A 85 4.34 -8.76 -13.54
C GLY A 85 4.14 -7.46 -14.31
N ARG A 86 4.21 -7.44 -15.66
CA ARG A 86 4.05 -6.18 -16.42
C ARG A 86 2.68 -5.53 -16.24
N GLY A 87 1.62 -6.33 -16.14
CA GLY A 87 0.27 -5.83 -15.87
C GLY A 87 0.17 -5.10 -14.53
N LEU A 88 0.79 -5.66 -13.49
CA LEU A 88 0.91 -5.01 -12.19
C LEU A 88 1.74 -3.71 -12.28
N GLY A 89 2.79 -3.68 -13.11
CA GLY A 89 3.56 -2.46 -13.34
C GLY A 89 2.69 -1.32 -13.89
N TRP A 90 1.83 -1.58 -14.88
CA TRP A 90 0.89 -0.58 -15.40
C TRP A 90 -0.17 -0.17 -14.37
N PHE A 91 -0.71 -1.14 -13.62
CA PHE A 91 -1.60 -0.82 -12.49
C PHE A 91 -0.90 0.07 -11.45
N SER A 92 0.38 -0.17 -11.19
CA SER A 92 1.17 0.65 -10.27
C SER A 92 1.32 2.09 -10.75
N LEU A 93 1.42 2.32 -12.06
CA LEU A 93 1.40 3.68 -12.62
C LEU A 93 0.06 4.38 -12.37
N PHE A 94 -1.05 3.66 -12.57
CA PHE A 94 -2.38 4.21 -12.27
C PHE A 94 -2.47 4.63 -10.79
N VAL A 95 -2.06 3.75 -9.86
CA VAL A 95 -2.04 4.07 -8.43
C VAL A 95 -1.14 5.28 -8.14
N ALA A 96 0.06 5.33 -8.72
CA ALA A 96 0.99 6.45 -8.52
C ALA A 96 0.40 7.79 -8.98
N ILE A 97 -0.22 7.83 -10.16
CA ILE A 97 -0.87 9.03 -10.70
C ILE A 97 -2.06 9.43 -9.82
N THR A 98 -2.87 8.48 -9.35
CA THR A 98 -3.99 8.77 -8.45
C THR A 98 -3.54 9.26 -7.07
N ALA A 99 -2.42 8.75 -6.55
CA ALA A 99 -1.91 9.14 -5.24
C ALA A 99 -1.43 10.60 -5.18
N VAL A 100 -1.00 11.19 -6.31
CA VAL A 100 -0.55 12.59 -6.37
C VAL A 100 -1.65 13.59 -6.00
N PRO A 101 -2.83 13.65 -6.66
CA PRO A 101 -3.89 14.56 -6.27
C PRO A 101 -4.43 14.23 -4.88
N VAL A 102 -4.46 12.96 -4.46
CA VAL A 102 -4.84 12.60 -3.09
C VAL A 102 -3.88 13.21 -2.07
N ALA A 103 -2.57 13.14 -2.30
CA ALA A 103 -1.58 13.77 -1.44
C ALA A 103 -1.78 15.29 -1.36
N ILE A 104 -2.04 15.94 -2.50
CA ILE A 104 -2.30 17.39 -2.57
C ILE A 104 -3.56 17.76 -1.80
N ASP A 105 -4.68 17.07 -2.03
CA ASP A 105 -5.94 17.31 -1.35
C ASP A 105 -5.79 17.14 0.17
N THR A 106 -5.12 16.06 0.61
CA THR A 106 -4.85 15.81 2.03
C THR A 106 -3.97 16.90 2.63
N LEU A 107 -2.96 17.37 1.90
CA LEU A 107 -2.06 18.44 2.33
C LEU A 107 -2.81 19.78 2.49
N LEU A 108 -3.63 20.16 1.51
CA LEU A 108 -4.40 21.40 1.53
C LEU A 108 -5.48 21.40 2.62
N GLY A 109 -6.02 20.21 2.93
CA GLY A 109 -6.99 20.01 4.01
C GLY A 109 -6.38 19.81 5.40
N ALA A 110 -5.05 19.72 5.52
CA ALA A 110 -4.40 19.27 6.75
C ALA A 110 -4.55 20.28 7.90
N ARG A 111 -5.07 19.81 9.04
CA ARG A 111 -5.20 20.62 10.26
C ARG A 111 -4.51 20.01 11.47
N THR A 112 -4.32 18.69 11.45
CA THR A 112 -3.75 17.92 12.54
C THR A 112 -2.44 17.27 12.12
N ALA A 113 -1.61 16.86 13.07
CA ALA A 113 -0.36 16.16 12.79
C ALA A 113 -0.57 14.87 11.98
N ILE A 114 -1.69 14.16 12.19
CA ILE A 114 -2.01 12.95 11.43
C ILE A 114 -2.36 13.28 9.98
N ASP A 115 -3.00 14.42 9.70
CA ASP A 115 -3.30 14.84 8.33
C ASP A 115 -2.03 15.15 7.56
N TRP A 116 -1.12 15.91 8.16
CA TRP A 116 0.19 16.23 7.57
C TRP A 116 1.00 14.95 7.30
N TRP A 117 0.98 14.03 8.25
CA TRP A 117 1.64 12.73 8.10
C TRP A 117 0.99 11.88 7.00
N MET A 118 -0.34 11.86 6.89
CA MET A 118 -1.04 11.15 5.82
C MET A 118 -0.80 11.75 4.44
N ALA A 119 -0.72 13.08 4.32
CA ALA A 119 -0.32 13.74 3.07
C ALA A 119 1.09 13.31 2.64
N ALA A 120 2.03 13.27 3.59
CA ALA A 120 3.39 12.78 3.34
C ALA A 120 3.41 11.29 2.93
N ASN A 121 2.58 10.44 3.56
CA ASN A 121 2.45 9.04 3.17
C ASN A 121 1.93 8.88 1.74
N TRP A 122 0.88 9.60 1.36
CA TRP A 122 0.35 9.54 0.00
C TRP A 122 1.39 9.94 -1.04
N ALA A 123 2.19 10.98 -0.76
CA ALA A 123 3.31 11.35 -1.62
C ALA A 123 4.41 10.26 -1.66
N ALA A 124 4.74 9.67 -0.51
CA ALA A 124 5.73 8.59 -0.44
C ALA A 124 5.28 7.34 -1.21
N TRP A 125 4.00 6.95 -1.07
CA TRP A 125 3.41 5.85 -1.81
C TRP A 125 3.31 6.16 -3.31
N ALA A 126 3.02 7.39 -3.72
CA ALA A 126 3.09 7.76 -5.14
C ALA A 126 4.47 7.46 -5.74
N VAL A 127 5.55 7.77 -5.01
CA VAL A 127 6.92 7.47 -5.42
C VAL A 127 7.18 5.96 -5.49
N LEU A 128 6.82 5.21 -4.45
CA LEU A 128 7.08 3.76 -4.41
C LEU A 128 6.33 3.01 -5.52
N TRP A 129 5.07 3.36 -5.77
CA TRP A 129 4.28 2.76 -6.86
C TRP A 129 4.80 3.17 -8.24
N ALA A 130 5.30 4.40 -8.41
CA ALA A 130 6.00 4.79 -9.64
C ALA A 130 7.28 3.95 -9.85
N MET A 131 8.02 3.64 -8.78
CA MET A 131 9.18 2.74 -8.86
C MET A 131 8.76 1.31 -9.21
N PHE A 132 7.62 0.81 -8.74
CA PHE A 132 7.09 -0.49 -9.19
C PHE A 132 6.72 -0.48 -10.68
N PHE A 133 6.17 0.62 -11.21
CA PHE A 133 5.97 0.76 -12.65
C PHE A 133 7.30 0.68 -13.43
N VAL A 134 8.31 1.44 -13.00
CA VAL A 134 9.63 1.45 -13.64
C VAL A 134 10.30 0.07 -13.57
N LEU A 135 10.17 -0.63 -12.44
CA LEU A 135 10.72 -1.96 -12.24
C LEU A 135 10.00 -3.02 -13.11
N LEU A 136 8.67 -3.07 -13.04
CA LEU A 136 7.86 -4.17 -13.57
C LEU A 136 7.42 -3.94 -15.03
N ALA A 137 6.91 -2.76 -15.37
CA ALA A 137 6.43 -2.47 -16.71
C ALA A 137 7.55 -2.03 -17.65
N LEU A 138 8.47 -1.18 -17.18
CA LEU A 138 9.60 -0.72 -17.99
C LEU A 138 10.82 -1.65 -17.92
N GLY A 139 10.80 -2.68 -17.07
CA GLY A 139 11.86 -3.69 -16.94
C GLY A 139 13.21 -3.12 -16.50
N ARG A 140 13.24 -1.98 -15.79
CA ARG A 140 14.49 -1.36 -15.36
C ARG A 140 15.02 -2.03 -14.09
N ASN A 141 16.33 -2.24 -14.04
CA ASN A 141 16.99 -2.89 -12.91
C ASN A 141 17.19 -1.94 -11.71
N ILE A 142 16.10 -1.64 -11.01
CA ILE A 142 16.10 -0.80 -9.79
C ILE A 142 15.66 -1.58 -8.54
N GLY A 143 15.54 -2.91 -8.63
CA GLY A 143 14.93 -3.75 -7.60
C GLY A 143 15.54 -3.60 -6.20
N ARG A 144 16.87 -3.40 -6.09
CA ARG A 144 17.51 -3.16 -4.79
C ARG A 144 17.07 -1.87 -4.13
N VAL A 145 17.04 -0.76 -4.88
CA VAL A 145 16.64 0.55 -4.35
C VAL A 145 15.14 0.55 -4.05
N THR A 146 14.32 0.00 -4.94
CA THR A 146 12.88 -0.17 -4.71
C THR A 146 12.61 -1.02 -3.47
N GLY A 147 13.34 -2.13 -3.30
CA GLY A 147 13.20 -3.00 -2.13
C GLY A 147 13.58 -2.29 -0.82
N ALA A 148 14.68 -1.54 -0.80
CA ALA A 148 15.07 -0.75 0.36
C ALA A 148 14.03 0.33 0.72
N LEU A 149 13.51 1.04 -0.29
CA LEU A 149 12.44 2.02 -0.08
C LEU A 149 11.16 1.36 0.42
N CYS A 150 10.81 0.19 -0.11
CA CYS A 150 9.66 -0.59 0.31
C CYS A 150 9.75 -0.96 1.80
N ILE A 151 10.93 -1.37 2.29
CA ILE A 151 11.16 -1.61 3.73
C ILE A 151 11.01 -0.33 4.52
N ALA A 152 11.68 0.76 4.12
CA ALA A 152 11.63 2.02 4.83
C ALA A 152 10.20 2.56 4.97
N GLN A 153 9.43 2.55 3.87
CA GLN A 153 8.03 2.93 3.88
C GLN A 153 7.17 1.93 4.65
N GLY A 154 7.44 0.63 4.56
CA GLY A 154 6.75 -0.39 5.35
C GLY A 154 6.83 -0.12 6.85
N VAL A 155 8.02 0.29 7.35
CA VAL A 155 8.20 0.65 8.76
C VAL A 155 7.53 1.99 9.09
N LEU A 156 7.87 3.04 8.33
CA LEU A 156 7.54 4.43 8.69
C LEU A 156 6.11 4.85 8.35
N THR A 157 5.52 4.27 7.30
CA THR A 157 4.19 4.64 6.80
C THR A 157 3.11 3.64 7.20
N GLY A 158 3.50 2.40 7.55
CA GLY A 158 2.57 1.30 7.83
C GLY A 158 2.70 0.71 9.23
N TRP A 159 3.81 0.03 9.52
CA TRP A 159 3.93 -0.85 10.69
C TRP A 159 3.89 -0.08 12.01
N LEU A 160 4.85 0.83 12.22
CA LEU A 160 4.91 1.64 13.44
C LEU A 160 3.63 2.47 13.66
N PRO A 161 3.16 3.28 12.69
CA PRO A 161 1.95 4.09 12.87
C PRO A 161 0.69 3.23 13.00
N GLY A 162 0.58 2.11 12.27
CA GLY A 162 -0.53 1.17 12.39
C GLY A 162 -0.61 0.56 13.79
N TYR A 163 0.53 0.14 14.36
CA TYR A 163 0.59 -0.32 15.74
C TYR A 163 0.18 0.77 16.74
N LEU A 164 0.72 1.99 16.60
CA LEU A 164 0.42 3.10 17.52
C LEU A 164 -1.06 3.52 17.48
N LEU A 165 -1.70 3.49 16.30
CA LEU A 165 -3.15 3.71 16.15
C LEU A 165 -3.97 2.61 16.83
N LEU A 166 -3.55 1.34 16.71
CA LEU A 166 -4.21 0.21 17.37
C LEU A 166 -4.03 0.25 18.90
N ALA A 167 -2.90 0.73 19.37
CA ALA A 167 -2.61 0.91 20.79
C ALA A 167 -3.27 2.15 21.41
N GLY A 168 -3.98 2.97 20.62
CA GLY A 168 -4.59 4.23 21.07
C GLY A 168 -3.59 5.32 21.45
N GLN A 169 -2.33 5.18 21.05
CA GLN A 169 -1.25 6.14 21.32
C GLN A 169 -1.19 7.24 20.26
N LEU A 170 -1.74 6.99 19.07
CA LEU A 170 -2.07 8.00 18.08
C LEU A 170 -3.59 8.14 18.03
N THR A 171 -4.10 9.31 18.39
CA THR A 171 -5.49 9.68 18.12
C THR A 171 -5.56 10.25 16.72
N GLY A 172 -6.19 9.51 15.81
CA GLY A 172 -6.62 10.03 14.52
C GLY A 172 -7.89 10.85 14.61
#